data_AF-A0A2P7AUH6-F1
#
_entry.id   AF-A0A2P7AUH6-F1
#
_cell.length_a   1.000
_cell.length_b   1.000
_cell.length_c   1.000
_cell.angle_alpha   90.00
_cell.angle_beta   90.00
_cell.angle_gamma   90.00
#
_symmetry.space_group_name_H-M   'P 1'
#
loop_
_entity.id
_entity.type
_entity.pdbx_description
1 polymer ?
#
loop_
_entity_poly.entity_id
_entity_poly.type
_entity_poly.pdbx_seq_one_letter_code
_entity_poly.pdbx_strand_id
1 'polypeptide(L)' 'MTDKISSKRRGDAVNVLRRNDDGSDENWVQATVVSNFESVITVEYSDGVKEVIPWVSGRIGVDVAGRAG' A
#
# COMPACT_ATOMS: atom_id res chain seq x y z
N MET A 1 2.45 -18.27 1.49
CA MET A 1 2.39 -17.08 0.62
C MET A 1 2.50 -15.88 1.53
N THR A 2 3.63 -15.70 2.23
CA THR A 2 3.64 -14.93 3.49
C THR A 2 4.84 -13.96 3.62
N ASP A 3 5.69 -13.82 2.61
CA ASP A 3 7.07 -13.43 2.91
C ASP A 3 7.56 -12.10 2.32
N LYS A 4 6.76 -11.39 1.50
CA LYS A 4 7.16 -10.10 0.92
C LYS A 4 6.58 -8.88 1.64
N ILE A 5 5.43 -9.03 2.28
CA ILE A 5 4.64 -7.91 2.82
C ILE A 5 5.10 -7.55 4.24
N SER A 6 5.47 -8.54 5.04
CA SER A 6 5.99 -8.39 6.41
C SER A 6 7.33 -7.65 6.49
N SER A 7 8.02 -7.45 5.36
CA SER A 7 9.29 -6.72 5.28
C SER A 7 9.10 -5.20 5.15
N LYS A 8 7.88 -4.72 4.85
CA LYS A 8 7.62 -3.30 4.64
C LYS A 8 7.72 -2.55 5.97
N ARG A 9 8.58 -1.53 5.98
CA ARG A 9 8.86 -0.67 7.15
C ARG A 9 8.37 0.74 6.86
N ARG A 10 8.25 1.54 7.93
CA ARG A 10 8.04 2.98 7.81
C ARG A 10 9.05 3.58 6.83
N GLY A 11 8.56 4.38 5.88
CA GLY A 11 9.32 5.02 4.81
C GLY A 11 9.37 4.24 3.50
N ASP A 12 8.91 2.97 3.47
CA ASP A 12 8.87 2.19 2.25
C ASP A 12 7.73 2.66 1.32
N ALA A 13 7.94 2.54 0.01
CA ALA A 13 6.92 2.85 -0.99
C ALA A 13 6.07 1.60 -1.30
N VAL A 14 4.76 1.75 -1.24
CA VAL A 14 3.78 0.71 -1.57
C VAL A 14 2.77 1.26 -2.57
N ASN A 15 2.28 0.40 -3.45
CA ASN A 15 1.16 0.76 -4.32
C ASN A 15 -0.14 0.37 -3.63
N VAL A 16 -1.09 1.28 -3.58
CA VAL A 16 -2.38 1.07 -2.95
C VAL A 16 -3.48 1.27 -3.99
N LEU A 17 -4.39 0.31 -4.07
CA LEU A 17 -5.58 0.39 -4.91
C LEU A 17 -6.57 1.37 -4.27
N ARG A 18 -6.54 2.64 -4.70
CA ARG A 18 -7.43 3.71 -4.22
C ARG A 18 -8.66 3.76 -5.14
N ARG A 19 -9.85 3.66 -4.56
CA ARG A 19 -11.09 3.96 -5.28
C ARG A 19 -11.26 5.48 -5.31
N ASN A 20 -11.50 6.03 -6.49
CA ASN A 20 -11.80 7.45 -6.61
C ASN A 20 -13.25 7.70 -6.15
N ASP A 21 -13.45 8.75 -5.34
CA ASP A 21 -14.78 9.13 -4.82
C ASP A 21 -15.76 9.49 -5.95
N ASP A 22 -15.23 9.87 -7.12
CA ASP A 22 -15.96 10.20 -8.35
C ASP A 22 -16.62 8.98 -9.04
N GLY A 23 -16.47 7.77 -8.49
CA GLY A 23 -17.00 6.53 -9.08
C GLY A 23 -16.18 5.99 -10.26
N SER A 24 -15.07 6.64 -10.59
CA SER A 24 -14.09 6.15 -11.57
C SER A 24 -13.39 4.87 -11.10
N ASP A 25 -12.86 4.12 -12.06
CA ASP A 25 -12.15 2.86 -11.83
C ASP A 25 -11.10 2.94 -10.72
N GLU A 26 -10.94 1.82 -10.01
CA GLU A 26 -9.95 1.68 -8.96
C GLU A 26 -8.53 1.78 -9.56
N ASN A 27 -7.71 2.69 -9.03
CA ASN A 27 -6.38 2.92 -9.57
C ASN A 27 -5.30 2.65 -8.53
N TRP A 28 -4.15 2.14 -8.98
CA TRP A 28 -2.99 1.93 -8.13
C TRP A 28 -2.26 3.26 -7.94
N VAL A 29 -2.26 3.74 -6.71
CA VAL A 29 -1.61 4.99 -6.30
C VAL A 29 -0.45 4.67 -5.38
N GLN A 30 0.70 5.28 -5.65
CA GLN A 30 1.87 5.12 -4.78
C GLN A 30 1.66 5.88 -3.46
N ALA A 31 1.93 5.19 -2.36
CA ALA A 31 1.87 5.74 -1.01
C ALA A 31 3.11 5.33 -0.22
N THR A 32 3.41 6.06 0.85
CA THR A 32 4.53 5.77 1.75
C THR A 32 4.00 5.16 3.04
N VAL A 33 4.63 4.08 3.49
CA VAL A 33 4.27 3.46 4.76
C VAL A 33 4.64 4.39 5.92
N VAL A 34 3.66 4.77 6.72
CA VAL A 34 3.88 5.55 7.95
C VAL A 34 4.01 4.64 9.16
N SER A 35 3.20 3.59 9.20
CA SER A 35 3.18 2.63 10.29
C SER A 35 2.67 1.28 9.82
N ASN A 36 3.15 0.20 10.43
CA ASN A 36 2.62 -1.14 10.27
C ASN A 36 2.27 -1.70 11.65
N PHE A 37 1.04 -2.15 11.84
CA PHE A 37 0.57 -2.73 13.09
C PHE A 37 -0.17 -4.02 12.81
N GLU A 38 0.39 -5.16 13.22
CA GLU A 38 -0.21 -6.51 13.15
C GLU A 38 -0.95 -6.81 11.83
N SER A 39 -2.24 -6.45 11.78
CA SER A 39 -3.16 -6.73 10.66
C SER A 39 -3.47 -5.53 9.75
N VAL A 40 -2.91 -4.34 10.04
CA VAL A 40 -3.14 -3.11 9.28
C VAL A 40 -1.84 -2.38 8.92
N ILE A 41 -1.88 -1.64 7.82
CA ILE A 41 -0.86 -0.67 7.44
C ILE A 41 -1.46 0.73 7.44
N THR A 42 -0.70 1.71 7.89
CA THR A 42 -1.01 3.13 7.67
C THR A 42 -0.09 3.64 6.58
N VAL A 43 -0.68 4.17 5.52
CA VAL A 43 0.03 4.79 4.41
C VAL A 43 -0.29 6.28 4.34
N GLU A 44 0.65 7.06 3.81
CA GLU A 44 0.49 8.47 3.48
C GLU A 44 0.71 8.64 1.99
N TYR A 45 -0.26 9.25 1.31
CA TYR A 45 -0.18 9.57 -0.11
C TYR A 45 0.57 10.89 -0.33
N SER A 46 0.95 11.18 -1.57
CA SER A 46 1.65 12.44 -1.91
C SER A 46 0.80 13.69 -1.66
N ASP A 47 -0.53 13.55 -1.66
CA ASP A 47 -1.49 14.58 -1.27
C ASP A 47 -1.57 14.81 0.26
N GLY A 48 -0.77 14.08 1.05
CA GLY A 48 -0.74 14.18 2.52
C GLY A 48 -1.90 13.47 3.22
N VAL A 49 -2.81 12.85 2.46
CA VAL A 49 -3.88 12.02 2.99
C VAL A 49 -3.29 10.76 3.60
N LYS A 50 -3.77 10.38 4.78
CA LYS A 50 -3.41 9.13 5.46
C LYS A 50 -4.56 8.17 5.41
N GLU A 51 -4.26 6.91 5.12
CA GLU A 51 -5.26 5.85 5.08
C GLU A 51 -4.76 4.63 5.84
N VAL A 52 -5.66 4.03 6.63
CA VAL A 52 -5.41 2.77 7.34
C VAL A 52 -6.06 1.65 6.54
N ILE A 53 -5.26 0.70 6.10
CA ILE A 53 -5.68 -0.36 5.19
C ILE A 53 -5.39 -1.70 5.84
N PRO A 54 -6.39 -2.58 5.97
CA PRO A 54 -6.17 -3.95 6.39
C PRO A 54 -5.30 -4.71 5.38
N TRP A 55 -4.35 -5.50 5.86
CA TRP A 55 -3.51 -6.33 4.97
C TRP A 55 -4.33 -7.29 4.12
N VAL A 56 -5.44 -7.78 4.67
CA VAL A 56 -6.36 -8.71 4.02
C VAL A 56 -7.24 -8.06 2.96
N SER A 57 -7.23 -6.73 2.81
CA SER A 57 -8.08 -6.05 1.83
C SER A 57 -7.70 -6.33 0.38
N GLY A 58 -6.51 -6.88 0.11
CA GLY A 58 -6.01 -7.09 -1.27
C GLY A 58 -5.69 -5.79 -2.02
N ARG A 59 -5.85 -4.63 -1.35
CA ARG A 59 -5.62 -3.29 -1.90
C ARG A 59 -4.15 -2.86 -1.85
N ILE A 60 -3.24 -3.71 -1.39
CA ILE A 60 -1.83 -3.36 -1.21
C ILE A 60 -0.99 -4.20 -2.17
N GLY A 61 -0.40 -3.53 -3.15
CA GLY A 61 0.53 -4.08 -4.11
C GLY A 61 1.95 -3.81 -3.63
N VAL A 62 2.63 -4.86 -3.18
CA VAL A 62 4.07 -4.83 -2.95
C VAL A 62 4.76 -5.21 -4.26
N ASP A 63 4.82 -4.30 -5.22
CA ASP A 63 5.65 -4.53 -6.39
C ASP A 63 7.10 -4.67 -5.90
N VAL A 64 7.65 -5.87 -6.06
CA VAL A 64 9.05 -6.10 -5.81
C VAL A 64 9.77 -5.56 -7.03
N ALA A 65 10.36 -4.39 -6.88
CA ALA A 65 11.53 -4.00 -7.65
C ALA A 65 12.54 -5.15 -7.56
N GLY A 66 12.50 -6.08 -8.53
CA GLY A 66 13.23 -7.34 -8.47
C GLY A 66 12.59 -8.51 -9.21
N ARG A 67 11.88 -8.27 -10.31
CA ARG A 67 11.64 -9.30 -11.32
C ARG A 67 12.03 -8.82 -12.73
N ALA A 68 13.30 -8.49 -12.87
CA ALA A 68 14.10 -8.71 -14.07
C ALA A 68 15.30 -9.52 -13.56
N GLY A 69 15.61 -10.73 -13.99
CA GLY A 69 15.68 -11.21 -15.37
C GLY A 69 17.04 -11.92 -15.44
#